data_AF-G0A378-F1
#
_entry.id   AF-G0A378-F1
#
_cell.length_a   1.000
_cell.length_b   1.000
_cell.length_c   1.000
_cell.angle_alpha   90.00
_cell.angle_beta   90.00
_cell.angle_gamma   90.00
#
_symmetry.space_group_name_H-M   'P 1'
#
loop_
_entity.id
_entity.type
_entity.pdbx_description
1 polymer ?
#
loop_
_entity_poly.entity_id
_entity_poly.type
_entity_poly.pdbx_seq_one_letter_code
_entity_poly.pdbx_strand_id
1 'polypeptide(L)'
;MLIKLLTALLLTTTSLPSLASPIFNAATGHYYELHTFTDDWRLDWNEAKVFAETLTYEGGNGYLATVTSQEEDDFLWNALGAQGSFLGGFDTSSYDSNLGKWQHQAWQWVTGEAFTYTNWIPGEPNHWQDGSSLTPDNEDYLMYWWQASGSWNDTNVDSSYLSDQGITYTARGFVVEYTPAFTPAVPLPHSVWLFASGLLLMIQRRRNRS
;
A
#
# COMPACT_ATOMS: atom_id res chain seq x y z
N MET A 1 -41.07 44.99 8.95
CA MET A 1 -41.35 43.70 8.27
C MET A 1 -40.06 43.26 7.59
N LEU A 2 -39.25 42.41 8.23
CA LEU A 2 -38.05 41.83 7.63
C LEU A 2 -38.31 40.35 7.36
N ILE A 3 -38.29 39.98 6.08
CA ILE A 3 -38.37 38.59 5.63
C ILE A 3 -36.95 38.04 5.62
N LYS A 4 -36.64 37.06 6.48
CA LYS A 4 -35.40 36.28 6.39
C LYS A 4 -35.65 35.13 5.42
N LEU A 5 -35.00 35.15 4.25
CA LEU A 5 -34.87 33.97 3.39
C LEU A 5 -33.92 32.97 4.09
N LEU A 6 -34.41 31.77 4.36
CA LEU A 6 -33.57 30.61 4.65
C LEU A 6 -33.23 29.95 3.31
N THR A 7 -31.96 30.00 2.92
CA THR A 7 -31.45 29.23 1.79
C THR A 7 -31.22 27.79 2.28
N ALA A 8 -32.01 26.83 1.76
CA ALA A 8 -31.77 25.42 2.00
C ALA A 8 -30.61 24.95 1.11
N LEU A 9 -29.49 24.60 1.73
CA LEU A 9 -28.34 23.99 1.05
C LEU A 9 -28.67 22.50 0.82
N LEU A 10 -28.95 22.14 -0.43
CA LEU A 10 -29.22 20.75 -0.81
C LEU A 10 -27.88 20.02 -0.95
N LEU A 11 -27.46 19.30 0.09
CA LEU A 11 -26.29 18.42 0.04
C LEU A 11 -26.69 17.15 -0.73
N THR A 12 -26.20 17.02 -1.96
CA THR A 12 -26.31 15.77 -2.70
C THR A 12 -25.17 14.87 -2.26
N THR A 13 -25.47 13.84 -1.47
CA THR A 13 -24.48 12.81 -1.15
C THR A 13 -24.40 11.87 -2.34
N THR A 14 -23.43 12.09 -3.22
CA THR A 14 -22.97 11.03 -4.11
C THR A 14 -22.37 9.95 -3.22
N SER A 15 -23.03 8.79 -3.13
CA SER A 15 -22.42 7.61 -2.52
C SER A 15 -21.28 7.19 -3.44
N LEU A 16 -20.05 7.52 -3.07
CA LEU A 16 -18.88 6.85 -3.61
C LEU A 16 -19.04 5.35 -3.36
N PRO A 17 -18.59 4.47 -4.27
CA PRO A 17 -18.57 3.04 -4.01
C PRO A 17 -17.91 2.81 -2.66
N SER A 18 -18.61 2.08 -1.78
CA SER A 18 -18.10 1.73 -0.45
C SER A 18 -16.80 0.95 -0.63
N LEU A 19 -15.66 1.63 -0.52
CA LEU A 19 -14.37 0.97 -0.42
C LEU A 19 -14.42 0.07 0.82
N ALA A 20 -13.98 -1.17 0.69
CA ALA A 20 -13.90 -2.07 1.82
C ALA A 20 -13.00 -1.43 2.89
N SER A 21 -13.39 -1.53 4.17
CA SER A 21 -12.57 -0.99 5.26
C SER A 21 -11.15 -1.59 5.22
N PRO A 22 -10.10 -0.82 5.58
CA PRO A 22 -8.73 -1.33 5.62
C PRO A 22 -8.62 -2.63 6.44
N ILE A 23 -7.83 -3.58 5.95
CA ILE A 23 -7.67 -4.92 6.53
C ILE A 23 -6.40 -4.96 7.37
N PHE A 24 -6.49 -5.49 8.58
CA PHE A 24 -5.36 -5.61 9.51
C PHE A 24 -4.46 -6.80 9.16
N ASN A 25 -3.15 -6.55 9.05
CA ASN A 25 -2.13 -7.60 9.03
C ASN A 25 -1.51 -7.73 10.43
N ALA A 26 -1.73 -8.87 11.08
CA ALA A 26 -1.19 -9.11 12.42
C ALA A 26 0.35 -9.26 12.45
N ALA A 27 0.99 -9.60 11.31
CA ALA A 27 2.44 -9.77 11.24
C ALA A 27 3.18 -8.43 11.30
N THR A 28 2.64 -7.41 10.63
CA THR A 28 3.23 -6.05 10.59
C THR A 28 2.61 -5.13 11.63
N GLY A 29 1.37 -5.42 12.06
CA GLY A 29 0.59 -4.53 12.91
C GLY A 29 0.01 -3.34 12.15
N HIS A 30 0.01 -3.37 10.82
CA HIS A 30 -0.46 -2.30 9.96
C HIS A 30 -1.82 -2.66 9.33
N TYR A 31 -2.48 -1.65 8.75
CA TYR A 31 -3.71 -1.81 7.98
C TYR A 31 -3.46 -1.51 6.51
N TYR A 32 -4.16 -2.23 5.63
CA TYR A 32 -3.97 -2.10 4.19
C TYR A 32 -5.31 -1.94 3.47
N GLU A 33 -5.33 -1.12 2.43
CA GLU A 33 -6.49 -0.83 1.59
C GLU A 33 -6.09 -0.84 0.12
N LEU A 34 -6.86 -1.54 -0.71
CA LEU A 34 -6.67 -1.55 -2.17
C LEU A 34 -7.62 -0.55 -2.82
N HIS A 35 -7.06 0.41 -3.53
CA HIS A 35 -7.79 1.32 -4.40
C HIS A 35 -7.68 0.81 -5.83
N THR A 36 -8.81 0.48 -6.46
CA THR A 36 -8.85 -0.03 -7.84
C THR A 36 -9.20 1.07 -8.83
N PHE A 37 -8.48 1.09 -9.95
CA PHE A 37 -8.75 2.03 -11.04
C PHE A 37 -10.01 1.63 -11.82
N THR A 38 -10.65 2.65 -12.39
CA THR A 38 -11.80 2.52 -13.28
C THR A 38 -11.55 3.29 -14.57
N ASP A 39 -12.46 3.18 -15.53
CA ASP A 39 -12.36 3.92 -16.80
C ASP A 39 -12.36 5.45 -16.59
N ASP A 40 -13.01 5.93 -15.53
CA ASP A 40 -13.13 7.36 -15.21
C ASP A 40 -12.13 7.84 -14.15
N TRP A 41 -11.40 6.92 -13.51
CA TRP A 41 -10.50 7.25 -12.41
C TRP A 41 -9.26 6.36 -12.41
N ARG A 42 -8.13 6.99 -12.74
CA ARG A 42 -6.80 6.40 -12.72
C ARG A 42 -5.83 7.46 -12.23
N LEU A 43 -4.84 7.02 -11.46
CA LEU A 43 -3.73 7.85 -11.00
C LEU A 43 -2.44 7.25 -11.56
N ASP A 44 -1.48 8.10 -11.88
CA ASP A 44 -0.09 7.65 -12.01
C ASP A 44 0.50 7.33 -10.62
N TRP A 45 1.71 6.79 -10.56
CA TRP A 45 2.34 6.40 -9.30
C TRP A 45 2.55 7.59 -8.34
N ASN A 46 2.95 8.75 -8.85
CA ASN A 46 3.19 9.95 -8.03
C ASN A 46 1.87 10.49 -7.48
N GLU A 47 0.83 10.52 -8.31
CA GLU A 47 -0.52 10.89 -7.90
C GLU A 47 -1.09 9.92 -6.86
N ALA A 48 -0.89 8.61 -7.04
CA ALA A 48 -1.29 7.58 -6.08
C ALA A 48 -0.57 7.74 -4.74
N LYS A 49 0.73 8.06 -4.75
CA LYS A 49 1.50 8.40 -3.55
C LYS A 49 0.91 9.60 -2.81
N VAL A 50 0.69 10.71 -3.52
CA VAL A 50 0.11 11.92 -2.92
C VAL A 50 -1.30 11.64 -2.38
N PHE A 51 -2.11 10.88 -3.11
CA PHE A 51 -3.45 10.49 -2.66
C PHE A 51 -3.38 9.65 -1.38
N ALA A 52 -2.53 8.63 -1.32
CA ALA A 52 -2.33 7.79 -0.14
C ALA A 52 -1.96 8.63 1.11
N GLU A 53 -1.09 9.63 0.94
CA GLU A 53 -0.67 10.55 2.01
C GLU A 53 -1.81 11.45 2.56
N THR A 54 -2.93 11.59 1.83
CA THR A 54 -4.11 12.32 2.31
C THR A 54 -5.03 11.47 3.19
N LEU A 55 -4.87 10.15 3.15
CA LEU A 55 -5.73 9.22 3.87
C LEU A 55 -5.26 9.04 5.30
N THR A 56 -6.22 8.73 6.19
CA THR A 56 -5.92 8.42 7.58
C THR A 56 -6.78 7.26 8.07
N TYR A 57 -6.19 6.39 8.90
CA TYR A 57 -6.89 5.26 9.51
C TYR A 57 -6.25 4.91 10.85
N GLU A 58 -7.08 4.63 11.88
CA GLU A 58 -6.62 4.38 13.26
C GLU A 58 -5.58 5.42 13.78
N GLY A 59 -5.77 6.67 13.37
CA GLY A 59 -4.91 7.81 13.72
C GLY A 59 -3.59 7.90 12.96
N GLY A 60 -3.25 6.93 12.12
CA GLY A 60 -2.07 6.96 11.23
C GLY A 60 -2.37 7.57 9.87
N ASN A 61 -1.38 8.19 9.24
CA ASN A 61 -1.46 8.63 7.83
C ASN A 61 -1.18 7.45 6.90
N GLY A 62 -1.82 7.44 5.74
CA GLY A 62 -1.56 6.48 4.68
C GLY A 62 -0.28 6.78 3.90
N TYR A 63 0.27 5.75 3.28
CA TYR A 63 1.34 5.83 2.26
C TYR A 63 1.21 4.63 1.31
N LEU A 64 1.84 4.67 0.14
CA LEU A 64 1.87 3.49 -0.73
C LEU A 64 2.58 2.35 -0.01
N ALA A 65 1.95 1.16 -0.02
CA ALA A 65 2.38 0.05 0.81
C ALA A 65 3.82 -0.38 0.54
N THR A 66 4.56 -0.64 1.62
CA THR A 66 5.87 -1.26 1.57
C THR A 66 5.71 -2.77 1.72
N VAL A 67 6.76 -3.50 1.35
CA VAL A 67 6.79 -4.96 1.52
C VAL A 67 8.17 -5.35 2.02
N THR A 68 8.26 -5.65 3.30
CA THR A 68 9.51 -5.87 4.03
C THR A 68 9.75 -7.33 4.39
N SER A 69 8.78 -8.20 4.11
CA SER A 69 8.84 -9.64 4.39
C SER A 69 7.97 -10.45 3.43
N GLN A 70 8.26 -11.75 3.33
CA GLN A 70 7.45 -12.67 2.53
C GLN A 70 6.02 -12.81 3.08
N GLU A 71 5.86 -12.83 4.41
CA GLU A 71 4.56 -12.93 5.05
C GLU A 71 3.66 -11.72 4.77
N GLU A 72 4.25 -10.52 4.69
CA GLU A 72 3.56 -9.31 4.27
C GLU A 72 3.16 -9.36 2.80
N ASP A 73 4.08 -9.78 1.93
CA ASP A 73 3.85 -9.94 0.49
C ASP A 73 2.69 -10.90 0.20
N ASP A 74 2.72 -12.07 0.84
CA ASP A 74 1.66 -13.08 0.76
C ASP A 74 0.33 -12.54 1.28
N PHE A 75 0.33 -11.70 2.30
CA PHE A 75 -0.89 -11.07 2.83
C PHE A 75 -1.50 -10.10 1.81
N LEU A 76 -0.70 -9.19 1.24
CA LEU A 76 -1.20 -8.24 0.22
C LEU A 76 -1.71 -8.95 -1.01
N TRP A 77 -1.02 -10.00 -1.46
CA TRP A 77 -1.46 -10.78 -2.60
C TRP A 77 -2.76 -11.54 -2.33
N ASN A 78 -2.80 -12.35 -1.27
CA ASN A 78 -3.88 -13.32 -1.06
C ASN A 78 -5.10 -12.73 -0.35
N ALA A 79 -4.91 -11.85 0.62
CA ALA A 79 -6.01 -11.30 1.41
C ALA A 79 -6.62 -10.06 0.75
N LEU A 80 -5.78 -9.21 0.16
CA LEU A 80 -6.21 -7.95 -0.43
C LEU A 80 -6.46 -8.04 -1.94
N GLY A 81 -5.85 -9.01 -2.64
CA GLY A 81 -6.01 -9.17 -4.09
C GLY A 81 -5.30 -8.08 -4.90
N ALA A 82 -4.10 -7.66 -4.45
CA ALA A 82 -3.32 -6.54 -5.00
C ALA A 82 -2.73 -6.76 -6.41
N GLN A 83 -3.35 -7.61 -7.23
CA GLN A 83 -2.88 -7.94 -8.57
C GLN A 83 -2.84 -6.72 -9.49
N GLY A 84 -1.66 -6.44 -10.06
CA GLY A 84 -1.50 -5.29 -10.96
C GLY A 84 -1.50 -3.96 -10.23
N SER A 85 -1.24 -3.91 -8.93
CA SER A 85 -1.30 -2.67 -8.15
C SER A 85 0.07 -2.04 -7.94
N PHE A 86 0.13 -0.72 -7.94
CA PHE A 86 1.31 0.01 -7.49
C PHE A 86 1.60 -0.23 -6.01
N LEU A 87 2.89 -0.28 -5.68
CA LEU A 87 3.46 -0.35 -4.33
C LEU A 87 4.40 0.83 -4.11
N GLY A 88 4.78 1.08 -2.86
CA GLY A 88 5.60 2.22 -2.45
C GLY A 88 7.09 2.11 -2.77
N GLY A 89 7.51 1.15 -3.60
CA GLY A 89 8.90 1.02 -4.01
C GLY A 89 9.18 1.91 -5.21
N PHE A 90 10.34 2.56 -5.21
CA PHE A 90 10.81 3.33 -6.36
C PHE A 90 12.34 3.33 -6.46
N ASP A 91 12.86 3.51 -7.67
CA ASP A 91 14.25 3.87 -7.93
C ASP A 91 14.34 5.36 -8.33
N THR A 92 15.53 5.93 -8.23
CA THR A 92 15.82 7.29 -8.69
C THR A 92 16.81 7.23 -9.83
N SER A 93 16.35 7.17 -11.07
CA SER A 93 17.25 7.25 -12.21
C SER A 93 17.64 8.69 -12.55
N SER A 94 18.83 8.87 -13.12
CA SER A 94 19.30 10.15 -13.67
C SER A 94 19.88 9.97 -15.06
N TYR A 95 19.56 10.88 -15.99
CA TYR A 95 20.10 10.80 -17.34
C TYR A 95 21.49 11.44 -17.40
N ASP A 96 22.51 10.65 -17.75
CA ASP A 96 23.85 11.16 -18.03
C ASP A 96 23.96 11.56 -19.50
N SER A 97 23.93 12.86 -19.76
CA SER A 97 24.03 13.42 -21.11
C SER A 97 25.41 13.23 -21.76
N ASN A 98 26.47 12.99 -20.99
CA ASN A 98 27.79 12.69 -21.54
C ASN A 98 27.87 11.25 -22.04
N LEU A 99 27.18 10.33 -21.37
CA LEU A 99 27.15 8.91 -21.73
C LEU A 99 25.97 8.54 -22.64
N GLY A 100 24.97 9.41 -22.75
CA GLY A 100 23.76 9.19 -23.54
C GLY A 100 22.90 8.05 -22.99
N LYS A 101 22.88 7.85 -21.66
CA LYS A 101 22.15 6.76 -21.01
C LYS A 101 21.68 7.12 -19.61
N TRP A 102 20.65 6.42 -19.15
CA TRP A 102 20.19 6.49 -17.76
C TRP A 102 21.19 5.82 -16.80
N GLN A 103 21.25 6.36 -15.59
CA GLN A 103 22.00 5.84 -14.45
C GLN A 103 21.00 5.55 -13.33
N HIS A 104 20.75 4.27 -13.13
CA HIS A 104 19.86 3.74 -12.08
C HIS A 104 20.57 3.77 -10.73
N GLN A 105 19.82 3.98 -9.67
CA GLN A 105 20.35 4.03 -8.32
C GLN A 105 19.95 2.75 -7.58
N ALA A 106 19.46 2.89 -6.37
CA ALA A 106 19.00 1.78 -5.56
C ALA A 106 17.53 2.00 -5.24
N TRP A 107 16.76 0.93 -5.38
CA TRP A 107 15.38 0.87 -4.93
C TRP A 107 15.26 1.25 -3.45
N GLN A 108 14.24 2.02 -3.14
CA GLN A 108 13.91 2.49 -1.81
C GLN A 108 12.40 2.51 -1.60
N TRP A 109 11.99 2.45 -0.33
CA TRP A 109 10.59 2.62 0.05
C TRP A 109 10.26 4.09 0.27
N VAL A 110 9.02 4.49 -0.06
CA VAL A 110 8.49 5.84 0.25
C VAL A 110 8.56 6.22 1.73
N THR A 111 8.66 5.23 2.63
CA THR A 111 8.83 5.39 4.08
C THR A 111 10.28 5.60 4.52
N GLY A 112 11.25 5.34 3.64
CA GLY A 112 12.68 5.34 3.95
C GLY A 112 13.19 4.08 4.65
N GLU A 113 12.37 3.04 4.78
CA GLU A 113 12.79 1.72 5.26
C GLU A 113 13.81 1.07 4.32
N ALA A 114 14.60 0.13 4.85
CA ALA A 114 15.61 -0.55 4.05
C ALA A 114 14.98 -1.50 3.02
N PHE A 115 15.30 -1.30 1.74
CA PHE A 115 14.85 -2.15 0.64
C PHE A 115 15.68 -3.44 0.58
N THR A 116 15.30 -4.43 1.41
CA THR A 116 16.08 -5.67 1.60
C THR A 116 15.34 -6.94 1.21
N TYR A 117 14.01 -6.97 1.39
CA TYR A 117 13.16 -8.01 0.82
C TYR A 117 12.83 -7.66 -0.62
N THR A 118 12.90 -8.66 -1.51
CA THR A 118 12.52 -8.49 -2.91
C THR A 118 11.79 -9.71 -3.43
N ASN A 119 10.80 -9.49 -4.29
CA ASN A 119 10.06 -10.56 -4.96
C ASN A 119 9.87 -10.26 -6.45
N TRP A 120 10.92 -9.79 -7.11
CA TRP A 120 10.94 -9.54 -8.55
C TRP A 120 10.60 -10.81 -9.35
N ILE A 121 9.85 -10.67 -10.45
CA ILE A 121 9.76 -11.76 -11.42
C ILE A 121 11.15 -12.02 -12.05
N PRO A 122 11.42 -13.22 -12.59
CA PRO A 122 12.70 -13.51 -13.21
C PRO A 122 13.04 -12.53 -14.35
N GLY A 123 14.14 -11.81 -14.20
CA GLY A 123 14.61 -10.82 -15.17
C GLY A 123 14.44 -9.37 -14.71
N GLU A 124 13.66 -9.13 -13.66
CA GLU A 124 13.40 -7.79 -13.13
C GLU A 124 14.29 -7.40 -11.95
N PRO A 125 14.47 -6.09 -11.69
CA PRO A 125 14.02 -4.96 -12.53
C PRO A 125 14.86 -4.82 -13.81
N ASN A 126 14.22 -4.56 -14.95
CA ASN A 126 14.85 -4.58 -16.27
C ASN A 126 14.89 -3.21 -16.96
N HIS A 127 14.15 -2.22 -16.43
CA HIS A 127 14.11 -0.87 -16.96
C HIS A 127 13.67 -0.79 -18.43
N TRP A 128 12.62 -1.52 -18.78
CA TRP A 128 12.21 -1.72 -20.17
C TRP A 128 11.66 -0.44 -20.82
N GLN A 129 11.86 -0.34 -22.13
CA GLN A 129 11.42 0.80 -22.94
C GLN A 129 10.87 0.31 -24.28
N ASP A 130 9.77 0.91 -24.75
CA ASP A 130 9.15 0.59 -26.04
C ASP A 130 9.66 1.49 -27.19
N GLY A 131 10.53 2.44 -26.88
CA GLY A 131 11.09 3.41 -27.83
C GLY A 131 10.14 4.56 -28.17
N SER A 132 8.97 4.63 -27.55
CA SER A 132 8.04 5.75 -27.63
C SER A 132 8.35 6.80 -26.55
N SER A 133 7.70 7.95 -26.66
CA SER A 133 7.74 8.98 -25.62
C SER A 133 6.86 8.65 -24.40
N LEU A 134 6.22 7.48 -24.34
CA LEU A 134 5.40 7.02 -23.21
C LEU A 134 6.22 6.25 -22.18
N THR A 135 7.33 5.64 -22.60
CA THR A 135 8.37 5.12 -21.71
C THR A 135 9.64 5.99 -21.78
N PRO A 136 9.56 7.34 -21.59
CA PRO A 136 10.74 8.20 -21.65
C PRO A 136 11.54 8.14 -20.34
N ASP A 137 10.81 7.89 -19.25
CA ASP A 137 11.32 7.67 -17.92
C ASP A 137 11.69 6.21 -17.81
N ASN A 138 12.81 5.98 -17.16
CA ASN A 138 13.20 4.64 -16.78
C ASN A 138 12.09 3.98 -15.94
N GLU A 139 11.94 2.66 -16.01
CA GLU A 139 10.98 1.97 -15.13
C GLU A 139 11.50 2.02 -13.69
N ASP A 140 11.07 3.05 -12.98
CA ASP A 140 11.56 3.44 -11.66
C ASP A 140 10.49 3.21 -10.58
N TYR A 141 9.34 2.62 -10.90
CA TYR A 141 8.21 2.47 -9.97
C TYR A 141 7.82 1.02 -9.77
N LEU A 142 7.55 0.62 -8.53
CA LEU A 142 7.24 -0.77 -8.17
C LEU A 142 5.75 -1.06 -8.37
N MET A 143 5.45 -2.22 -8.95
CA MET A 143 4.10 -2.78 -8.96
C MET A 143 4.10 -4.29 -8.77
N TYR A 144 2.98 -4.84 -8.30
CA TYR A 144 2.69 -6.26 -8.52
C TYR A 144 2.43 -6.54 -9.99
N TRP A 145 3.14 -7.52 -10.56
CA TRP A 145 2.89 -7.92 -11.94
C TRP A 145 1.52 -8.58 -12.07
N TRP A 146 0.69 -8.10 -13.01
CA TRP A 146 -0.67 -8.61 -13.15
C TRP A 146 -0.74 -10.04 -13.71
N GLN A 147 0.36 -10.62 -14.20
CA GLN A 147 0.38 -12.01 -14.69
C GLN A 147 1.14 -12.98 -13.79
N ALA A 148 1.83 -12.49 -12.75
CA ALA A 148 2.59 -13.34 -11.83
C ALA A 148 1.87 -13.47 -10.49
N SER A 149 2.07 -14.60 -9.81
CA SER A 149 1.43 -14.95 -8.54
C SER A 149 2.08 -14.21 -7.36
N GLY A 150 1.95 -12.88 -7.31
CA GLY A 150 2.48 -12.06 -6.21
C GLY A 150 3.89 -11.55 -6.40
N SER A 151 4.50 -11.70 -7.57
CA SER A 151 5.84 -11.15 -7.83
C SER A 151 5.77 -9.76 -8.48
N TRP A 152 6.86 -9.01 -8.37
CA TRP A 152 6.96 -7.61 -8.71
C TRP A 152 7.53 -7.37 -10.11
N ASN A 153 7.18 -6.22 -10.67
CA ASN A 153 7.75 -5.62 -11.88
C ASN A 153 8.08 -4.16 -11.59
N ASP A 154 9.10 -3.62 -12.24
CA ASP A 154 9.27 -2.18 -12.36
C ASP A 154 8.39 -1.65 -13.49
N THR A 155 7.98 -0.39 -13.45
CA THR A 155 7.14 0.20 -14.48
C THR A 155 7.43 1.69 -14.63
N ASN A 156 7.10 2.27 -15.78
CA ASN A 156 7.06 3.73 -15.94
C ASN A 156 5.94 4.35 -15.06
N VAL A 157 5.95 5.67 -14.92
CA VAL A 157 5.14 6.41 -13.94
C VAL A 157 3.63 6.12 -14.00
N ASP A 158 3.06 5.95 -15.19
CA ASP A 158 1.64 5.70 -15.39
C ASP A 158 1.30 4.24 -15.73
N SER A 159 2.32 3.37 -15.73
CA SER A 159 2.22 1.95 -16.10
C SER A 159 1.58 1.73 -17.45
N SER A 160 2.17 2.37 -18.47
CA SER A 160 1.66 2.39 -19.84
C SER A 160 2.70 2.06 -20.89
N TYR A 161 2.23 1.51 -22.02
CA TYR A 161 3.05 1.29 -23.21
C TYR A 161 2.22 1.49 -24.49
N LEU A 162 2.89 1.72 -25.61
CA LEU A 162 2.25 1.82 -26.92
C LEU A 162 2.04 0.44 -27.53
N SER A 163 0.79 0.11 -27.84
CA SER A 163 0.41 -1.09 -28.59
C SER A 163 -0.14 -0.72 -29.98
N ASP A 164 -0.35 -1.72 -30.83
CA ASP A 164 -1.04 -1.55 -32.12
C ASP A 164 -2.46 -0.97 -31.99
N GLN A 165 -3.07 -1.06 -30.80
CA GLN A 165 -4.41 -0.54 -30.50
C GLN A 165 -4.37 0.83 -29.78
N GLY A 166 -3.19 1.44 -29.65
CA GLY A 166 -2.97 2.67 -28.89
C GLY A 166 -2.36 2.42 -27.51
N ILE A 167 -2.48 3.43 -26.64
CA ILE A 167 -1.93 3.41 -25.28
C ILE A 167 -2.64 2.32 -24.47
N THR A 168 -1.85 1.43 -23.87
CA THR A 168 -2.34 0.39 -22.97
C THR A 168 -1.81 0.67 -21.58
N TYR A 169 -2.70 0.65 -20.58
CA TYR A 169 -2.34 0.75 -19.16
C TYR A 169 -2.43 -0.61 -18.49
N THR A 170 -1.49 -0.92 -17.61
CA THR A 170 -1.41 -2.25 -16.99
C THR A 170 -1.65 -2.24 -15.49
N ALA A 171 -1.32 -1.14 -14.81
CA ALA A 171 -1.73 -0.93 -13.43
C ALA A 171 -3.26 -0.96 -13.31
N ARG A 172 -3.76 -1.63 -12.27
CA ARG A 172 -5.17 -1.83 -11.94
C ARG A 172 -5.58 -1.09 -10.67
N GLY A 173 -4.63 -0.44 -10.01
CA GLY A 173 -4.86 0.24 -8.73
C GLY A 173 -3.56 0.49 -7.98
N PHE A 174 -3.67 0.75 -6.69
CA PHE A 174 -2.56 0.92 -5.77
C PHE A 174 -2.94 0.47 -4.36
N VAL A 175 -1.96 0.02 -3.59
CA VAL A 175 -2.16 -0.40 -2.20
C VAL A 175 -1.72 0.71 -1.27
N VAL A 176 -2.58 1.08 -0.33
CA VAL A 176 -2.29 2.00 0.76
C VAL A 176 -2.05 1.20 2.03
N GLU A 177 -1.03 1.59 2.77
CA GLU A 177 -0.69 1.07 4.09
C GLU A 177 -0.81 2.17 5.14
N TYR A 178 -1.27 1.79 6.34
CA TYR A 178 -1.44 2.68 7.47
C TYR A 178 -0.75 2.08 8.70
N THR A 179 0.20 2.81 9.27
CA THR A 179 0.76 2.51 10.59
C THR A 179 -0.11 3.15 11.67
N PRO A 180 -0.79 2.37 12.54
CA PRO A 180 -1.61 2.94 13.61
C PRO A 180 -0.81 3.89 14.49
N ALA A 181 -1.37 5.07 14.81
CA ALA A 181 -0.70 6.02 15.71
C ALA A 181 -0.57 5.48 17.14
N PHE A 182 -1.37 4.47 17.48
CA PHE A 182 -1.28 3.73 18.73
C PHE A 182 -1.36 2.24 18.40
N THR A 183 -0.37 1.46 18.81
CA THR A 183 -0.52 0.00 18.81
C THR A 183 -1.56 -0.35 19.87
N PRO A 184 -2.74 -0.92 19.52
CA PRO A 184 -3.63 -1.43 20.55
C PRO A 184 -2.82 -2.43 21.38
N ALA A 185 -2.82 -2.28 22.71
CA ALA A 185 -2.17 -3.25 23.58
C ALA A 185 -2.72 -4.62 23.21
N VAL A 186 -1.85 -5.53 22.76
CA VAL A 186 -2.22 -6.91 22.44
C VAL A 186 -3.15 -7.40 23.56
N PRO A 187 -4.42 -7.76 23.28
CA PRO A 187 -5.30 -8.25 24.32
C PRO A 187 -4.62 -9.46 24.94
N LEU A 188 -4.23 -9.36 26.22
CA LEU A 188 -3.60 -10.48 26.91
C LEU A 188 -4.54 -11.68 26.72
N PRO A 189 -4.07 -12.81 26.16
CA PRO A 189 -4.94 -13.96 25.95
C PRO A 189 -5.58 -14.32 27.29
N HIS A 190 -6.86 -14.73 27.28
CA HIS A 190 -7.60 -15.05 28.51
C HIS A 190 -6.88 -16.05 29.44
N SER A 191 -5.89 -16.79 28.91
CA SER A 191 -4.95 -17.62 29.67
C SER A 191 -4.18 -16.85 30.75
N VAL A 192 -3.77 -15.60 30.52
CA VAL A 192 -3.03 -14.78 31.49
C VAL A 192 -3.90 -14.46 32.71
N TRP A 193 -5.19 -14.20 32.50
CA TRP A 193 -6.16 -14.01 33.60
C TRP A 193 -6.44 -15.32 34.36
N LEU A 194 -6.43 -16.46 33.67
CA LEU A 194 -6.54 -17.78 34.32
C LEU A 194 -5.31 -18.10 35.18
N PHE A 195 -4.10 -17.72 34.76
CA PHE A 195 -2.90 -17.86 35.58
C PHE A 195 -2.91 -16.93 36.80
N ALA A 196 -3.32 -15.67 36.63
CA ALA A 196 -3.39 -14.71 37.74
C ALA A 196 -4.42 -15.12 38.81
N SER A 197 -5.60 -15.59 38.38
CA SER A 197 -6.65 -16.09 39.29
C SER A 197 -6.24 -17.41 39.98
N GLY A 198 -5.57 -18.31 39.26
CA GLY A 198 -5.02 -19.55 39.83
C GLY A 198 -3.97 -19.30 40.92
N LEU A 199 -3.08 -18.32 40.74
CA LEU A 199 -2.05 -17.97 41.72
C LEU A 199 -2.65 -17.37 43.00
N LEU A 200 -3.67 -16.50 42.87
CA LEU A 200 -4.38 -15.90 44.00
C LEU A 200 -5.11 -16.97 44.84
N LEU A 201 -5.78 -17.93 44.20
CA LEU A 201 -6.45 -19.03 44.89
C LEU A 201 -5.47 -19.91 45.68
N MET A 202 -4.26 -20.15 45.15
CA MET A 202 -3.22 -20.90 45.86
C MET A 202 -2.66 -20.16 47.08
N ILE A 203 -2.48 -18.84 46.98
CA ILE A 203 -2.03 -18.00 48.09
C ILE A 203 -3.09 -17.94 49.20
N GLN A 204 -4.36 -17.82 48.83
CA GLN A 204 -5.47 -17.74 49.79
C GLN A 204 -5.71 -19.07 50.50
N ARG A 205 -5.52 -20.21 49.82
CA ARG A 205 -5.62 -21.56 50.41
C ARG A 205 -4.49 -21.86 51.40
N ARG A 206 -3.31 -21.26 51.24
CA ARG A 206 -2.18 -21.39 52.17
C ARG A 206 -2.38 -20.63 53.48
N ARG A 207 -3.06 -19.48 53.44
CA ARG A 207 -3.35 -18.65 54.64
C ARG A 207 -4.46 -19.22 55.53
N ASN A 208 -5.38 -20.01 54.98
CA ASN A 208 -6.48 -20.62 55.74
C ASN A 208 -6.12 -21.98 56.39
N ARG A 209 -4.86 -22.41 56.34
CA ARG A 209 -4.38 -23.69 56.89
C ARG A 209 -3.35 -23.54 58.01
N SER A 210 -3.09 -22.32 58.47
CA SER A 210 -2.30 -21.98 59.67
C SER A 210 -3.22 -21.48 60.77
#